data_AF-A0A926YJ23-F1
#
_entry.id   AF-A0A926YJ23-F1
#
_cell.length_a   1.000
_cell.length_b   1.000
_cell.length_c   1.000
_cell.angle_alpha   90.00
_cell.angle_beta   90.00
_cell.angle_gamma   90.00
#
_symmetry.space_group_name_H-M   'P 1'
#
loop_
_entity.id
_entity.type
_entity.pdbx_description
1 polymer ?
#
loop_
_entity_poly.entity_id
_entity_poly.type
_entity_poly.pdbx_seq_one_letter_code
_entity_poly.pdbx_strand_id
1 'polypeptide(L)'
;MLQADTFNFSQQAYGELLLIQYLQYQDEWSVDRIRTHIATQDNEAILCGLAHAASHLWVQRRCRALAAEILYTLASSPSTVVQHAVVNVFRCSREQFRLDKGMQKIIQATCQNQGVLLEAAIDLTEIIEAEELVENNPEVVVEVVRSLLGLGGELTNPARATALVAESLTTIAIQLHRHHLYREAGLEIFEQLLALNLRETQSALETLDRRSIKTSYYVSPRLC
;
A
#
# COMPACT_ATOMS: atom_id res chain seq x y z
N MET A 1 9.52 -34.27 -7.21
CA MET A 1 8.51 -33.19 -7.24
C MET A 1 7.69 -33.21 -5.96
N LEU A 2 6.86 -34.24 -5.69
CA LEU A 2 6.03 -34.35 -4.46
C LEU A 2 6.77 -34.14 -3.12
N GLN A 3 8.00 -34.64 -2.97
CA GLN A 3 8.78 -34.46 -1.73
C GLN A 3 9.27 -33.02 -1.51
N ALA A 4 9.59 -32.29 -2.59
CA ALA A 4 10.04 -30.90 -2.49
C ALA A 4 8.85 -29.98 -2.12
N ASP A 5 7.68 -30.23 -2.70
CA ASP A 5 6.45 -29.49 -2.39
C ASP A 5 6.01 -29.72 -0.93
N THR A 6 6.13 -30.95 -0.45
CA THR A 6 5.83 -31.31 0.95
C THR A 6 6.82 -30.66 1.93
N PHE A 7 8.10 -30.59 1.56
CA PHE A 7 9.14 -29.96 2.37
C PHE A 7 8.91 -28.45 2.48
N ASN A 8 8.63 -27.77 1.36
CA ASN A 8 8.29 -26.35 1.34
C ASN A 8 7.03 -26.04 2.17
N PHE A 9 6.00 -26.89 2.08
CA PHE A 9 4.78 -26.74 2.89
C PHE A 9 5.08 -26.84 4.40
N SER A 10 5.83 -27.84 4.83
CA SER A 10 6.15 -28.00 6.25
C SER A 10 7.00 -26.86 6.82
N GLN A 11 7.87 -26.27 6.01
CA GLN A 11 8.66 -25.08 6.39
C GLN A 11 7.82 -23.81 6.45
N GLN A 12 6.90 -23.62 5.51
CA GLN A 12 5.95 -22.51 5.59
C GLN A 12 5.06 -22.63 6.83
N ALA A 13 4.49 -23.82 7.06
CA ALA A 13 3.69 -24.09 8.25
C ALA A 13 4.49 -23.86 9.55
N TYR A 14 5.79 -24.22 9.56
CA TYR A 14 6.66 -23.91 10.68
C TYR A 14 6.77 -22.39 10.93
N GLY A 15 6.99 -21.58 9.88
CA GLY A 15 7.00 -20.12 9.98
C GLY A 15 5.70 -19.56 10.54
N GLU A 16 4.55 -20.04 10.06
CA GLU A 16 3.24 -19.62 10.56
C GLU A 16 3.05 -20.00 12.04
N LEU A 17 3.40 -21.24 12.40
CA LEU A 17 3.28 -21.75 13.77
C LEU A 17 4.15 -21.00 14.77
N LEU A 18 5.33 -20.50 14.39
CA LEU A 18 6.17 -19.69 15.29
C LEU A 18 5.42 -18.45 15.80
N LEU A 19 4.73 -17.72 14.91
CA LEU A 19 4.01 -16.52 15.33
C LEU A 19 2.70 -16.84 16.06
N ILE A 20 2.04 -17.95 15.71
CA ILE A 20 0.86 -18.45 16.45
C ILE A 20 1.27 -18.88 17.86
N GLN A 21 2.42 -19.55 18.01
CA GLN A 21 2.94 -19.95 19.31
C GLN A 21 3.26 -18.72 20.16
N TYR A 22 3.93 -17.72 19.58
CA TYR A 22 4.14 -16.43 20.26
C TYR A 22 2.83 -15.76 20.66
N LEU A 23 1.80 -15.77 19.80
CA LEU A 23 0.48 -15.22 20.15
C LEU A 23 -0.10 -15.89 21.40
N GLN A 24 0.06 -17.21 21.51
CA GLN A 24 -0.45 -17.98 22.62
C GLN A 24 0.34 -17.72 23.91
N TYR A 25 1.67 -17.88 23.86
CA TYR A 25 2.52 -17.97 25.05
C TYR A 25 3.35 -16.72 25.34
N GLN A 26 3.55 -15.84 24.36
CA GLN A 26 4.43 -14.65 24.46
C GLN A 26 5.84 -15.00 24.93
N ASP A 27 6.36 -16.15 24.49
CA ASP A 27 7.65 -16.68 24.92
C ASP A 27 8.81 -16.09 24.11
N GLU A 28 9.95 -15.91 24.78
CA GLU A 28 11.19 -15.41 24.17
C GLU A 28 11.75 -16.37 23.11
N TRP A 29 11.54 -17.67 23.28
CA TRP A 29 12.02 -18.68 22.33
C TRP A 29 11.45 -18.47 20.92
N SER A 30 10.14 -18.20 20.82
CA SER A 30 9.50 -17.89 19.53
C SER A 30 10.05 -16.60 18.93
N VAL A 31 10.25 -15.56 19.75
CA VAL A 31 10.81 -14.27 19.31
C VAL A 31 12.22 -14.45 18.75
N ASP A 32 13.09 -15.17 19.45
CA ASP A 32 14.46 -15.40 19.03
C ASP A 32 14.54 -16.20 17.72
N ARG A 33 13.67 -17.21 17.56
CA ARG A 33 13.58 -17.98 16.32
C ARG A 33 13.10 -17.13 15.15
N ILE A 34 12.04 -16.36 15.34
CA ILE A 34 11.52 -15.42 14.34
C ILE A 34 12.61 -14.45 13.91
N ARG A 35 13.27 -13.79 14.89
CA ARG A 35 14.34 -12.82 14.64
C ARG A 35 15.53 -13.42 13.91
N THR A 36 15.91 -14.64 14.27
CA THR A 36 16.98 -15.36 13.56
C THR A 36 16.62 -15.51 12.09
N HIS A 37 15.42 -16.02 11.78
CA HIS A 37 15.01 -16.24 10.39
C HIS A 37 14.90 -14.95 9.58
N ILE A 38 14.31 -13.87 10.13
CA ILE A 38 14.23 -12.59 9.39
C ILE A 38 15.59 -11.91 9.23
N ALA A 39 16.56 -12.19 10.10
CA ALA A 39 17.92 -11.67 10.00
C ALA A 39 18.77 -12.46 8.98
N THR A 40 18.65 -13.79 8.95
CA THR A 40 19.40 -14.64 8.01
C THR A 40 18.80 -14.64 6.62
N GLN A 41 17.47 -14.52 6.52
CA GLN A 41 16.69 -14.63 5.28
C GLN A 41 17.05 -15.86 4.42
N ASP A 42 17.44 -16.95 5.07
CA ASP A 42 18.03 -18.14 4.42
C ASP A 42 16.99 -19.15 3.92
N ASN A 43 15.74 -19.04 4.38
CA ASN A 43 14.68 -19.98 4.03
C ASN A 43 13.39 -19.27 3.61
N GLU A 44 13.21 -19.12 2.30
CA GLU A 44 12.05 -18.46 1.68
C GLU A 44 10.70 -18.99 2.18
N ALA A 45 10.55 -20.32 2.32
CA ALA A 45 9.29 -20.92 2.76
C ALA A 45 8.94 -20.49 4.19
N ILE A 46 9.91 -20.50 5.10
CA ILE A 46 9.71 -20.03 6.49
C ILE A 46 9.36 -18.53 6.50
N LEU A 47 10.07 -17.70 5.72
CA LEU A 47 9.79 -16.26 5.64
C LEU A 47 8.39 -15.98 5.09
N CYS A 48 7.97 -16.74 4.09
CA CYS A 48 6.62 -16.69 3.54
C CYS A 48 5.57 -17.00 4.61
N GLY A 49 5.79 -18.06 5.40
CA GLY A 49 4.91 -18.42 6.51
C GLY A 49 4.84 -17.35 7.59
N LEU A 50 5.98 -16.77 7.96
CA LEU A 50 6.05 -15.65 8.91
C LEU A 50 5.27 -14.43 8.40
N ALA A 51 5.44 -14.06 7.13
CA ALA A 51 4.72 -12.95 6.51
C ALA A 51 3.20 -13.23 6.47
N HIS A 52 2.79 -14.44 6.08
CA HIS A 52 1.38 -14.83 6.08
C HIS A 52 0.76 -14.72 7.48
N ALA A 53 1.39 -15.31 8.48
CA ALA A 53 0.88 -15.24 9.85
C ALA A 53 0.88 -13.79 10.36
N ALA A 54 1.91 -12.99 10.07
CA ALA A 54 1.98 -11.59 10.50
C ALA A 54 0.85 -10.74 9.88
N SER A 55 0.57 -10.94 8.59
CA SER A 55 -0.53 -10.29 7.89
C SER A 55 -1.90 -10.63 8.51
N HIS A 56 -2.16 -11.91 8.78
CA HIS A 56 -3.45 -12.36 9.35
C HIS A 56 -3.61 -11.97 10.83
N LEU A 57 -2.53 -12.00 11.60
CA LEU A 57 -2.55 -11.71 13.03
C LEU A 57 -2.35 -10.22 13.34
N TRP A 58 -2.28 -9.35 12.32
CA TRP A 58 -2.09 -7.90 12.49
C TRP A 58 -3.10 -7.25 13.45
N VAL A 59 -4.36 -7.67 13.35
CA VAL A 59 -5.46 -7.18 14.20
C VAL A 59 -5.26 -7.53 15.69
N GLN A 60 -4.44 -8.55 15.99
CA GLN A 60 -4.12 -8.97 17.35
C GLN A 60 -3.09 -8.04 18.00
N ARG A 61 -3.54 -7.23 18.96
CA ARG A 61 -2.68 -6.28 19.69
C ARG A 61 -1.44 -6.93 20.31
N ARG A 62 -1.57 -8.17 20.81
CA ARG A 62 -0.48 -8.93 21.44
C ARG A 62 0.68 -9.21 20.48
N CYS A 63 0.40 -9.34 19.18
CA CYS A 63 1.41 -9.65 18.16
C CYS A 63 1.81 -8.45 17.32
N ARG A 64 1.11 -7.32 17.41
CA ARG A 64 1.27 -6.20 16.47
C ARG A 64 2.70 -5.68 16.34
N ALA A 65 3.43 -5.56 17.45
CA ALA A 65 4.81 -5.10 17.41
C ALA A 65 5.72 -6.06 16.64
N LEU A 66 5.60 -7.37 16.89
CA LEU A 66 6.39 -8.39 16.22
C LEU A 66 5.94 -8.60 14.76
N ALA A 67 4.64 -8.54 14.49
CA ALA A 67 4.10 -8.57 13.14
C ALA A 67 4.60 -7.36 12.31
N ALA A 68 4.65 -6.17 12.92
CA ALA A 68 5.23 -4.99 12.27
C ALA A 68 6.72 -5.19 11.96
N GLU A 69 7.50 -5.74 12.89
CA GLU A 69 8.92 -6.07 12.70
C GLU A 69 9.12 -7.05 11.53
N ILE A 70 8.33 -8.13 11.49
CA ILE A 70 8.35 -9.13 10.42
C ILE A 70 8.00 -8.47 9.07
N LEU A 71 6.83 -7.84 8.95
CA LEU A 71 6.33 -7.30 7.68
C LEU A 71 7.22 -6.18 7.15
N TYR A 72 7.69 -5.29 8.03
CA TYR A 72 8.64 -4.23 7.67
C TYR A 72 9.95 -4.81 7.12
N THR A 73 10.52 -5.82 7.79
CA THR A 73 11.78 -6.44 7.37
C THR A 73 11.62 -7.22 6.07
N LEU A 74 10.50 -7.93 5.91
CA LEU A 74 10.25 -8.78 4.74
C LEU A 74 9.75 -8.01 3.52
N ALA A 75 9.29 -6.76 3.69
CA ALA A 75 8.96 -5.88 2.56
C ALA A 75 10.17 -5.62 1.64
N SER A 76 11.40 -5.68 2.15
CA SER A 76 12.62 -5.57 1.32
C SER A 76 13.12 -6.92 0.78
N SER A 77 12.39 -8.02 0.99
CA SER A 77 12.80 -9.35 0.48
C SER A 77 12.87 -9.35 -1.04
N PRO A 78 13.88 -9.99 -1.66
CA PRO A 78 13.94 -10.16 -3.11
C PRO A 78 12.96 -11.22 -3.65
N SER A 79 12.37 -12.03 -2.76
CA SER A 79 11.45 -13.10 -3.13
C SER A 79 10.05 -12.58 -3.42
N THR A 80 9.55 -12.79 -4.64
CA THR A 80 8.19 -12.40 -5.03
C THR A 80 7.11 -13.11 -4.22
N VAL A 81 7.35 -14.34 -3.79
CA VAL A 81 6.42 -15.13 -2.96
C VAL A 81 6.29 -14.49 -1.58
N VAL A 82 7.42 -14.10 -0.96
CA VAL A 82 7.42 -13.39 0.33
C VAL A 82 6.79 -12.00 0.19
N GLN A 83 7.10 -11.28 -0.89
CA GLN A 83 6.51 -9.96 -1.17
C GLN A 83 4.98 -10.05 -1.24
N HIS A 84 4.43 -11.02 -1.97
CA HIS A 84 2.98 -11.24 -2.04
C HIS A 84 2.37 -11.58 -0.66
N ALA A 85 3.07 -12.36 0.17
CA ALA A 85 2.63 -12.66 1.53
C ALA A 85 2.61 -11.40 2.43
N VAL A 86 3.56 -10.48 2.26
CA VAL A 86 3.62 -9.20 2.99
C VAL A 86 2.46 -8.29 2.62
N VAL A 87 2.14 -8.15 1.33
CA VAL A 87 1.06 -7.27 0.84
C VAL A 87 -0.30 -7.64 1.44
N ASN A 88 -0.52 -8.91 1.76
CA ASN A 88 -1.77 -9.38 2.35
C ASN A 88 -2.16 -8.63 3.63
N VAL A 89 -1.23 -7.99 4.35
CA VAL A 89 -1.58 -7.19 5.54
C VAL A 89 -2.57 -6.08 5.22
N PHE A 90 -2.48 -5.44 4.05
CA PHE A 90 -3.41 -4.38 3.65
C PHE A 90 -4.80 -4.96 3.49
N ARG A 91 -4.93 -6.07 2.74
CA ARG A 91 -6.20 -6.80 2.59
C ARG A 91 -6.76 -7.30 3.91
N CYS A 92 -5.94 -7.91 4.77
CA CYS A 92 -6.37 -8.48 6.06
C CYS A 92 -6.75 -7.41 7.09
N SER A 93 -6.25 -6.17 6.94
CA SER A 93 -6.53 -5.09 7.87
C SER A 93 -7.70 -4.18 7.45
N ARG A 94 -8.26 -4.34 6.24
CA ARG A 94 -9.32 -3.48 5.67
C ARG A 94 -10.48 -3.19 6.63
N GLU A 95 -11.01 -4.20 7.32
CA GLU A 95 -12.18 -4.02 8.21
C GLU A 95 -11.88 -3.29 9.52
N GLN A 96 -10.61 -3.28 9.95
CA GLN A 96 -10.17 -2.72 11.22
C GLN A 96 -8.90 -1.89 11.04
N PHE A 97 -8.84 -1.16 9.92
CA PHE A 97 -7.64 -0.44 9.55
C PHE A 97 -7.33 0.63 10.59
N ARG A 98 -6.04 0.76 10.91
CA ARG A 98 -5.53 1.81 11.79
C ARG A 98 -4.15 2.20 11.32
N LEU A 99 -3.99 3.47 11.00
CA LEU A 99 -2.69 4.05 10.65
C LEU A 99 -1.87 4.35 11.92
N ASP A 100 -1.43 3.29 12.60
CA ASP A 100 -0.47 3.41 13.70
C ASP A 100 0.98 3.45 13.20
N LYS A 101 1.92 3.68 14.12
CA LYS A 101 3.36 3.73 13.79
C LYS A 101 3.87 2.44 13.14
N GLY A 102 3.25 1.30 13.41
CA GLY A 102 3.62 0.03 12.80
C GLY A 102 3.15 -0.02 11.35
N MET A 103 1.88 0.30 11.10
CA MET A 103 1.32 0.36 9.75
C MET A 103 2.05 1.40 8.88
N GLN A 104 2.36 2.58 9.42
CA GLN A 104 3.15 3.60 8.71
C GLN A 104 4.50 3.07 8.24
N LYS A 105 5.22 2.34 9.09
CA LYS A 105 6.50 1.71 8.72
C LYS A 105 6.35 0.68 7.61
N ILE A 106 5.28 -0.12 7.67
CA ILE A 106 4.98 -1.11 6.63
C ILE A 106 4.71 -0.41 5.29
N ILE A 107 3.85 0.61 5.28
CA ILE A 107 3.55 1.42 4.08
C ILE A 107 4.83 2.03 3.51
N GLN A 108 5.68 2.62 4.36
CA GLN A 108 6.95 3.20 3.94
C GLN A 108 7.88 2.16 3.30
N ALA A 109 8.01 0.98 3.92
CA ALA A 109 8.82 -0.10 3.38
C ALA A 109 8.25 -0.65 2.06
N THR A 110 6.93 -0.75 1.94
CA THR A 110 6.24 -1.07 0.68
C THR A 110 6.58 -0.05 -0.40
N CYS A 111 6.54 1.25 -0.10
CA CYS A 111 6.89 2.30 -1.06
C CYS A 111 8.34 2.23 -1.56
N GLN A 112 9.25 1.66 -0.77
CA GLN A 112 10.66 1.48 -1.14
C GLN A 112 10.93 0.27 -2.04
N ASN A 113 9.97 -0.65 -2.18
CA ASN A 113 10.09 -1.83 -3.02
C ASN A 113 9.02 -1.85 -4.10
N GLN A 114 9.43 -1.57 -5.35
CA GLN A 114 8.52 -1.48 -6.50
C GLN A 114 7.67 -2.74 -6.72
N GLY A 115 8.23 -3.93 -6.46
CA GLY A 115 7.49 -5.20 -6.62
C GLY A 115 6.35 -5.32 -5.61
N VAL A 116 6.64 -5.03 -4.33
CA VAL A 116 5.63 -5.03 -3.26
C VAL A 116 4.59 -3.93 -3.49
N LEU A 117 5.05 -2.74 -3.89
CA LEU A 117 4.17 -1.60 -4.13
C LEU A 117 3.20 -1.86 -5.27
N LEU A 118 3.66 -2.49 -6.36
CA LEU A 118 2.83 -2.83 -7.50
C LEU A 118 1.71 -3.79 -7.10
N GLU A 119 2.04 -4.82 -6.32
CA GLU A 119 1.06 -5.79 -5.81
C GLU A 119 0.10 -5.15 -4.79
N ALA A 120 0.58 -4.20 -3.97
CA ALA A 120 -0.21 -3.50 -2.97
C ALA A 120 -1.07 -2.35 -3.51
N ALA A 121 -0.88 -1.94 -4.77
CA ALA A 121 -1.42 -0.69 -5.30
C ALA A 121 -2.95 -0.57 -5.10
N ILE A 122 -3.69 -1.63 -5.44
CA ILE A 122 -5.15 -1.67 -5.33
C ILE A 122 -5.58 -1.57 -3.86
N ASP A 123 -5.02 -2.43 -3.01
CA ASP A 123 -5.34 -2.46 -1.58
C ASP A 123 -5.06 -1.11 -0.91
N LEU A 124 -3.91 -0.49 -1.23
CA LEU A 124 -3.53 0.81 -0.67
C LEU A 124 -4.47 1.92 -1.12
N THR A 125 -4.86 1.96 -2.40
CA THR A 125 -5.80 2.99 -2.87
C THR A 125 -7.19 2.82 -2.30
N GLU A 126 -7.67 1.58 -2.17
CA GLU A 126 -8.95 1.33 -1.51
C GLU A 126 -8.91 1.76 -0.03
N ILE A 127 -7.81 1.52 0.68
CA ILE A 127 -7.62 1.97 2.07
C ILE A 127 -7.59 3.51 2.14
N ILE A 128 -6.89 4.18 1.23
CA ILE A 128 -6.81 5.66 1.21
C ILE A 128 -8.21 6.27 1.09
N GLU A 129 -9.05 5.71 0.22
CA GLU A 129 -10.43 6.16 0.01
C GLU A 129 -11.33 5.82 1.19
N ALA A 130 -11.31 4.55 1.65
CA ALA A 130 -12.22 4.07 2.69
C ALA A 130 -11.98 4.71 4.06
N GLU A 131 -10.73 5.07 4.37
CA GLU A 131 -10.31 5.63 5.67
C GLU A 131 -10.10 7.15 5.61
N GLU A 132 -10.54 7.79 4.51
CA GLU A 132 -10.46 9.25 4.32
C GLU A 132 -9.04 9.80 4.57
N LEU A 133 -8.01 9.05 4.16
CA LEU A 133 -6.62 9.37 4.52
C LEU A 133 -6.13 10.68 3.89
N VAL A 134 -6.76 11.15 2.81
CA VAL A 134 -6.44 12.44 2.20
C VAL A 134 -6.70 13.61 3.16
N GLU A 135 -7.68 13.46 4.03
CA GLU A 135 -8.07 14.50 4.99
C GLU A 135 -7.32 14.35 6.32
N ASN A 136 -7.15 13.10 6.77
CA ASN A 136 -6.59 12.78 8.08
C ASN A 136 -5.06 12.64 8.08
N ASN A 137 -4.48 12.14 6.98
CA ASN A 137 -3.06 11.81 6.84
C ASN A 137 -2.51 12.08 5.41
N PRO A 138 -2.67 13.31 4.89
CA PRO A 138 -2.27 13.66 3.53
C PRO A 138 -0.78 13.43 3.24
N GLU A 139 0.10 13.52 4.24
CA GLU A 139 1.53 13.23 4.10
C GLU A 139 1.80 11.79 3.63
N VAL A 140 1.08 10.82 4.19
CA VAL A 140 1.23 9.40 3.85
C VAL A 140 0.63 9.15 2.46
N VAL A 141 -0.50 9.77 2.15
CA VAL A 141 -1.12 9.66 0.82
C VAL A 141 -0.16 10.17 -0.25
N VAL A 142 0.45 11.34 -0.05
CA VAL A 142 1.40 11.91 -1.01
C VAL A 142 2.59 10.99 -1.23
N GLU A 143 3.14 10.38 -0.17
CA GLU A 143 4.23 9.41 -0.27
C GLU A 143 3.83 8.19 -1.11
N VAL A 144 2.67 7.58 -0.81
CA VAL A 144 2.17 6.40 -1.55
C VAL A 144 1.93 6.74 -3.01
N VAL A 145 1.23 7.84 -3.30
CA VAL A 145 0.88 8.23 -4.68
C VAL A 145 2.13 8.56 -5.49
N ARG A 146 3.10 9.30 -4.94
CA ARG A 146 4.36 9.59 -5.62
C ARG A 146 5.16 8.31 -5.90
N SER A 147 5.15 7.36 -4.95
CA SER A 147 5.82 6.08 -5.13
C SER A 147 5.16 5.25 -6.23
N LEU A 148 3.82 5.25 -6.30
CA LEU A 148 3.07 4.58 -7.36
C LEU A 148 3.36 5.22 -8.73
N LEU A 149 3.37 6.54 -8.83
CA LEU A 149 3.74 7.25 -10.05
C LEU A 149 5.16 6.92 -10.52
N GLY A 150 6.08 6.67 -9.59
CA GLY A 150 7.42 6.18 -9.87
C GLY A 150 7.48 4.82 -10.58
N LEU A 151 6.40 4.03 -10.57
CA LEU A 151 6.28 2.79 -11.36
C LEU A 151 6.08 3.07 -12.86
N GLY A 152 5.60 4.27 -13.22
CA GLY A 152 5.48 4.74 -14.60
C GLY A 152 4.64 3.81 -15.48
N GLY A 153 5.30 3.19 -16.47
CA GLY A 153 4.65 2.36 -17.49
C GLY A 153 3.83 1.19 -16.96
N GLU A 154 4.15 0.66 -15.77
CA GLU A 154 3.38 -0.42 -15.14
C GLU A 154 1.95 0.02 -14.73
N LEU A 155 1.74 1.31 -14.47
CA LEU A 155 0.40 1.87 -14.22
C LEU A 155 -0.43 1.98 -15.49
N THR A 156 0.23 2.13 -16.65
CA THR A 156 -0.43 2.29 -17.95
C THR A 156 -0.66 0.97 -18.68
N ASN A 157 -0.17 -0.15 -18.13
CA ASN A 157 -0.26 -1.45 -18.77
C ASN A 157 -1.67 -2.03 -18.60
N PRO A 158 -2.49 -2.12 -19.67
CA PRO A 158 -3.88 -2.59 -19.56
C PRO A 158 -3.99 -4.08 -19.21
N ALA A 159 -2.91 -4.84 -19.31
CA ALA A 159 -2.86 -6.25 -18.91
C ALA A 159 -2.66 -6.43 -17.39
N ARG A 160 -2.39 -5.36 -16.64
CA ARG A 160 -2.16 -5.40 -15.19
C ARG A 160 -3.37 -4.83 -14.44
N ALA A 161 -3.65 -5.40 -13.27
CA ALA A 161 -4.72 -4.95 -12.40
C ALA A 161 -4.51 -3.51 -11.89
N THR A 162 -3.26 -3.02 -11.90
CA THR A 162 -2.89 -1.64 -11.53
C THR A 162 -3.49 -0.57 -12.44
N ALA A 163 -3.90 -0.90 -13.66
CA ALA A 163 -4.64 0.03 -14.53
C ALA A 163 -5.98 0.47 -13.92
N LEU A 164 -6.57 -0.34 -13.03
CA LEU A 164 -7.82 -0.01 -12.32
C LEU A 164 -7.64 1.12 -11.30
N VAL A 165 -6.39 1.42 -10.92
CA VAL A 165 -6.06 2.39 -9.87
C VAL A 165 -5.95 3.82 -10.44
N ALA A 166 -5.86 3.99 -11.76
CA ALA A 166 -5.69 5.29 -12.42
C ALA A 166 -6.81 6.30 -12.11
N GLU A 167 -8.06 5.83 -12.03
CA GLU A 167 -9.22 6.66 -11.67
C GLU A 167 -9.12 7.15 -10.22
N SER A 168 -8.81 6.24 -9.29
CA SER A 168 -8.58 6.54 -7.88
C SER A 168 -7.44 7.54 -7.69
N LEU A 169 -6.30 7.36 -8.37
CA LEU A 169 -5.17 8.31 -8.28
C LEU A 169 -5.55 9.70 -8.79
N THR A 170 -6.34 9.78 -9.86
CA THR A 170 -6.84 11.07 -10.38
C THR A 170 -7.74 11.75 -9.36
N THR A 171 -8.63 11.00 -8.72
CA THR A 171 -9.53 11.52 -7.67
C THR A 171 -8.74 12.00 -6.45
N ILE A 172 -7.78 11.21 -5.98
CA ILE A 172 -6.89 11.55 -4.87
C ILE A 172 -6.10 12.82 -5.17
N ALA A 173 -5.55 12.96 -6.38
CA ALA A 173 -4.81 14.16 -6.81
C ALA A 173 -5.69 15.42 -6.72
N ILE A 174 -6.94 15.33 -7.17
CA ILE A 174 -7.91 16.43 -7.09
C ILE A 174 -8.25 16.76 -5.63
N GLN A 175 -8.43 15.75 -4.77
CA GLN A 175 -8.69 15.95 -3.34
C GLN A 175 -7.48 16.62 -2.65
N LEU A 176 -6.27 16.16 -2.89
CA LEU A 176 -5.03 16.78 -2.40
C LEU A 176 -4.89 18.23 -2.89
N HIS A 177 -5.21 18.51 -4.16
CA HIS A 177 -5.16 19.86 -4.71
C HIS A 177 -6.13 20.83 -4.00
N ARG A 178 -7.26 20.33 -3.53
CA ARG A 178 -8.22 21.12 -2.72
C ARG A 178 -7.76 21.31 -1.29
N HIS A 179 -6.87 20.46 -0.79
CA HIS A 179 -6.34 20.57 0.56
C HIS A 179 -5.34 21.74 0.67
N HIS A 180 -5.58 22.66 1.61
CA HIS A 180 -4.82 23.92 1.71
C HIS A 180 -3.30 23.74 1.80
N LEU A 181 -2.79 22.81 2.63
CA LEU A 181 -1.35 22.56 2.79
C LEU A 181 -0.72 21.71 1.68
N TYR A 182 -1.52 20.93 0.96
CA TYR A 182 -1.03 19.94 -0.02
C TYR A 182 -1.47 20.29 -1.44
N ARG A 183 -1.96 21.51 -1.66
CA ARG A 183 -2.45 22.00 -2.95
C ARG A 183 -1.42 21.83 -4.06
N GLU A 184 -0.17 22.22 -3.79
CA GLU A 184 0.94 22.13 -4.74
C GLU A 184 1.29 20.67 -5.03
N ALA A 185 1.40 19.83 -3.99
CA ALA A 185 1.65 18.40 -4.16
C ALA A 185 0.56 17.72 -4.99
N GLY A 186 -0.72 18.06 -4.75
CA GLY A 186 -1.84 17.56 -5.53
C GLY A 186 -1.79 18.00 -7.00
N LEU A 187 -1.35 19.23 -7.28
CA LEU A 187 -1.16 19.74 -8.64
C LEU A 187 -0.03 18.98 -9.36
N GLU A 188 1.14 18.84 -8.72
CA GLU A 188 2.27 18.11 -9.27
C GLU A 188 1.91 16.65 -9.60
N ILE A 189 1.18 15.98 -8.70
CA ILE A 189 0.69 14.62 -8.91
C ILE A 189 -0.26 14.58 -10.11
N PHE A 190 -1.18 15.53 -10.22
CA PHE A 190 -2.12 15.59 -11.34
C PHE A 190 -1.41 15.80 -12.69
N GLU A 191 -0.40 16.66 -12.73
CA GLU A 191 0.42 16.88 -13.93
C GLU A 191 1.21 15.63 -14.33
N GLN A 192 1.75 14.89 -13.35
CA GLN A 192 2.43 13.61 -13.62
C GLN A 192 1.47 12.55 -14.17
N LEU A 193 0.25 12.45 -13.63
CA LEU A 193 -0.79 11.56 -14.15
C LEU A 193 -1.17 11.91 -15.60
N LEU A 194 -1.25 13.20 -15.93
CA LEU A 194 -1.48 13.66 -17.31
C LEU A 194 -0.33 13.27 -18.24
N ALA A 195 0.92 13.39 -17.78
CA ALA A 195 2.10 13.01 -18.56
C ALA A 195 2.14 11.50 -18.86
N LEU A 196 1.57 10.67 -17.98
CA LEU A 196 1.39 9.23 -18.20
C LEU A 196 0.27 8.89 -19.21
N ASN A 197 -0.43 9.90 -19.74
CA ASN A 197 -1.55 9.75 -20.68
C ASN A 197 -2.67 8.83 -20.18
N LEU A 198 -2.95 8.86 -18.88
CA LEU A 198 -4.08 8.14 -18.31
C LEU A 198 -5.38 8.78 -18.81
N ARG A 199 -6.25 7.96 -19.42
CA ARG A 199 -7.49 8.42 -20.07
C ARG A 199 -8.42 9.12 -19.09
N GLU A 200 -8.44 8.62 -17.86
CA GLU A 200 -9.23 9.10 -16.73
C GLU A 200 -8.80 10.52 -16.35
N THR A 201 -7.49 10.79 -16.32
CA THR A 201 -6.94 12.10 -15.99
C THR A 201 -7.24 13.13 -17.08
N GLN A 202 -7.18 12.74 -18.37
CA GLN A 202 -7.58 13.60 -19.47
C GLN A 202 -9.07 13.99 -19.40
N SER A 203 -9.94 13.01 -19.12
CA SER A 203 -11.38 13.24 -18.92
C SER A 203 -11.66 14.18 -17.73
N ALA A 204 -10.91 14.03 -16.64
CA ALA A 204 -11.01 14.89 -15.48
C ALA A 204 -10.59 16.34 -15.80
N LEU A 205 -9.50 16.54 -16.55
CA LEU A 205 -9.06 17.86 -17.00
C LEU A 205 -10.12 18.53 -17.87
N GLU A 206 -10.67 17.84 -18.87
CA GLU A 206 -11.75 18.39 -19.70
C GLU A 206 -12.97 18.82 -18.87
N THR A 207 -13.29 18.07 -17.82
CA THR A 207 -14.41 18.39 -16.93
C THR A 207 -14.11 19.63 -16.07
N LEU A 208 -12.89 19.77 -15.58
CA LEU A 208 -12.44 20.95 -14.83
C LEU A 208 -12.44 22.20 -15.71
N ASP A 209 -11.92 22.10 -16.94
CA ASP A 209 -11.89 23.19 -17.92
C ASP A 209 -13.30 23.64 -18.34
N ARG A 210 -14.21 22.70 -18.58
CA ARG A 210 -15.62 23.04 -18.89
C ARG A 210 -16.32 23.75 -17.74
N ARG A 211 -15.91 23.48 -16.48
CA ARG A 211 -16.45 24.18 -15.30
C ARG A 211 -15.88 25.59 -15.15
N SER A 212 -14.58 25.80 -15.40
CA SER A 212 -13.96 27.13 -15.31
C SER A 212 -14.56 28.12 -16.31
N ILE A 213 -14.86 27.67 -17.54
CA ILE A 213 -15.50 28.49 -18.58
C ILE A 213 -16.91 28.97 -18.15
N LYS A 214 -17.67 28.14 -17.41
CA LYS A 214 -19.02 28.52 -16.95
C LYS A 214 -19.02 29.59 -15.86
N THR A 215 -17.96 29.71 -15.08
CA THR A 215 -17.86 30.72 -14.01
C THR A 215 -17.41 32.10 -14.53
N SER A 216 -16.82 32.18 -15.73
CA SER A 216 -16.33 33.43 -16.33
C SER A 216 -17.41 34.30 -17.00
N TYR A 217 -18.68 33.91 -16.97
CA TYR A 217 -19.80 34.68 -17.54
C TYR A 217 -20.65 35.43 -16.51
N TYR A 218 -20.06 35.91 -15.41
CA TYR A 218 -20.70 36.95 -14.60
C TYR A 218 -20.41 38.33 -15.18
N VAL A 219 -21.18 38.70 -16.21
CA VAL A 219 -21.33 40.09 -16.65
C VAL A 219 -22.26 40.78 -15.66
N SER A 220 -21.74 41.73 -14.89
CA SER A 220 -22.58 42.61 -14.06
C SER A 220 -23.46 43.51 -14.94
N PRO A 221 -24.76 43.68 -14.62
CA PRO A 221 -25.52 44.83 -15.08
C PRO A 221 -25.72 45.83 -13.93
N ARG A 222 -24.94 46.91 -14.04
CA ARG A 222 -25.25 48.35 -13.82
C ARG A 222 -26.15 48.76 -12.64
N LEU A 223 -25.54 49.60 -11.80
CA LEU A 223 -26.17 50.56 -10.88
C LEU A 223 -27.28 51.37 -11.57
N CYS A 224 -28.44 51.45 -10.92
CA CYS A 224 -29.44 52.50 -11.13
C CYS A 224 -29.04 53.77 -10.38
#